data_AF-A0A1Y0VNI9-F1
#
_entry.id   AF-A0A1Y0VNI9-F1
#
_cell.length_a   1.000
_cell.length_b   1.000
_cell.length_c   1.000
_cell.angle_alpha   90.00
_cell.angle_beta   90.00
_cell.angle_gamma   90.00
#
_symmetry.space_group_name_H-M   'P 1'
#
loop_
_entity.id
_entity.type
_entity.pdbx_description
1 polymer ?
#
loop_
_entity_poly.entity_id
_entity_poly.type
_entity_poly.pdbx_seq_one_letter_code
_entity_poly.pdbx_strand_id
1 'polypeptide(L)'
;MSKVKKRIRPTKEQWHELNRLLDDVVKIGHTNIRFCDCESCTKLSNYSKSIGLLDKGATDDGRWDQRKLETKHRHKKDTIKIIKLAYQGYSREEIANKIKRSKDYVSKLAKEFDIEIQKK
;
A
#
# COMPACT_ATOMS: atom_id res chain seq x y z
N MET A 1 -22.54 19.20 14.13
CA MET A 1 -22.38 17.89 13.45
C MET A 1 -22.49 18.11 11.95
N SER A 2 -21.36 18.10 11.24
CA SER A 2 -21.35 18.35 9.79
C SER A 2 -22.08 17.22 9.07
N LYS A 3 -23.11 17.57 8.29
CA LYS A 3 -23.87 16.63 7.45
C LYS A 3 -22.89 15.78 6.64
N VAL A 4 -22.82 14.48 6.91
CA VAL A 4 -22.05 13.54 6.10
C VAL A 4 -22.64 13.59 4.70
N LYS A 5 -21.95 14.24 3.76
CA LYS A 5 -22.34 14.24 2.34
C LYS A 5 -22.47 12.78 1.92
N LYS A 6 -23.67 12.34 1.53
CA LYS A 6 -23.89 10.99 0.98
C LYS A 6 -22.91 10.80 -0.18
N ARG A 7 -22.08 9.76 -0.14
CA ARG A 7 -21.20 9.40 -1.26
C ARG A 7 -22.08 9.15 -2.48
N ILE A 8 -22.03 10.06 -3.45
CA ILE A 8 -22.69 9.88 -4.73
C ILE A 8 -21.96 8.75 -5.43
N ARG A 9 -22.66 7.66 -5.72
CA ARG A 9 -22.07 6.51 -6.42
C ARG A 9 -21.99 6.86 -7.90
N PRO A 10 -20.81 6.77 -8.55
CA PRO A 10 -20.71 7.07 -9.97
C PRO A 10 -21.58 6.12 -10.80
N THR A 11 -22.09 6.61 -11.94
CA THR A 11 -22.84 5.82 -12.91
C THR A 11 -21.93 4.81 -13.64
N LYS A 12 -22.53 3.84 -14.33
CA LYS A 12 -21.79 2.83 -15.10
C LYS A 12 -20.86 3.46 -16.15
N GLU A 13 -21.36 4.48 -16.85
CA GLU A 13 -20.59 5.24 -17.84
C GLU A 13 -19.42 5.97 -17.20
N GLN A 14 -19.62 6.55 -16.01
CA GLN A 14 -18.55 7.21 -15.27
C GLN A 14 -17.44 6.24 -14.85
N TRP A 15 -17.80 5.00 -14.50
CA TRP A 15 -16.81 3.95 -14.24
C TRP A 15 -16.05 3.51 -15.49
N HIS A 16 -16.73 3.40 -16.64
CA HIS A 16 -16.07 3.05 -17.90
C HIS A 16 -15.05 4.11 -18.32
N GLU A 17 -15.40 5.39 -18.19
CA GLU A 17 -14.49 6.49 -18.51
C GLU A 17 -13.32 6.57 -17.51
N LEU A 18 -13.60 6.37 -16.22
CA LEU A 18 -12.54 6.28 -15.21
C LEU A 18 -11.55 5.15 -15.51
N ASN A 19 -12.04 3.98 -15.91
CA ASN A 19 -11.19 2.85 -16.26
C ASN A 19 -10.34 3.14 -17.49
N ARG A 20 -10.89 3.80 -18.52
CA ARG A 20 -10.09 4.24 -19.68
C ARG A 20 -8.94 5.17 -19.28
N LEU A 21 -9.23 6.16 -18.42
CA LEU A 21 -8.22 7.09 -17.95
C LEU A 21 -7.15 6.39 -17.08
N LEU A 22 -7.55 5.39 -16.29
CA LEU A 22 -6.62 4.55 -15.54
C LEU A 22 -5.73 3.73 -16.48
N ASP A 23 -6.30 3.11 -17.51
CA ASP A 23 -5.53 2.34 -18.50
C ASP A 23 -4.50 3.22 -19.22
N ASP A 24 -4.84 4.47 -19.54
CA ASP A 24 -3.91 5.40 -20.18
C ASP A 24 -2.77 5.83 -19.23
N VAL A 25 -3.05 6.00 -17.93
CA VAL A 25 -2.01 6.24 -16.91
C VAL A 25 -1.11 5.01 -16.71
N VAL A 26 -1.67 3.80 -16.82
CA VAL A 26 -0.88 2.57 -16.76
C VAL A 26 0.00 2.40 -18.00
N LYS A 27 -0.51 2.72 -19.20
CA LYS A 27 0.25 2.65 -20.46
C LYS A 27 1.48 3.54 -20.47
N ILE A 28 1.40 4.73 -19.87
CA ILE A 28 2.56 5.64 -19.70
C ILE A 28 3.51 5.19 -18.57
N GLY A 29 3.23 4.08 -17.89
CA GLY A 29 4.09 3.49 -16.87
C GLY A 29 3.88 4.05 -15.45
N HIS A 30 2.85 4.87 -15.23
CA HIS A 30 2.60 5.52 -13.95
C HIS A 30 1.78 4.64 -13.00
N THR A 31 2.27 3.44 -12.73
CA THR A 31 1.58 2.44 -11.89
C THR A 31 1.79 2.66 -10.39
N ASN A 32 2.84 3.40 -10.00
CA ASN A 32 3.22 3.65 -8.60
C ASN A 32 3.58 5.11 -8.30
N ILE A 33 3.23 6.03 -9.20
CA ILE A 33 3.51 7.46 -9.04
C ILE A 33 2.29 8.14 -8.43
N ARG A 34 2.47 8.73 -7.25
CA ARG A 34 1.40 9.32 -6.44
C ARG A 34 1.01 10.73 -6.92
N PHE A 35 2.02 11.51 -7.28
CA PHE A 35 1.89 12.84 -7.81
C PHE A 35 2.66 12.89 -9.11
N CYS A 36 1.94 13.14 -10.17
CA CYS A 36 2.51 13.36 -11.46
C CYS A 36 1.69 14.42 -12.15
N ASP A 37 2.38 15.43 -12.65
CA ASP A 37 1.77 16.56 -13.34
C ASP A 37 1.63 16.29 -14.85
N CYS A 38 1.70 15.00 -15.23
CA CYS A 38 1.50 14.56 -16.60
C CYS A 38 0.05 14.79 -17.04
N GLU A 39 -0.15 15.08 -18.31
CA GLU A 39 -1.48 15.39 -18.84
C GLU A 39 -2.51 14.27 -18.56
N SER A 40 -2.13 13.00 -18.73
CA SER A 40 -3.00 11.84 -18.44
C SER A 40 -3.36 11.72 -16.95
N CYS A 41 -2.39 12.01 -16.07
CA CYS A 41 -2.51 11.98 -14.62
C CYS A 41 -3.43 13.09 -14.13
N THR A 42 -3.26 14.29 -14.68
CA THR A 42 -4.08 15.47 -14.41
C THR A 42 -5.50 15.25 -14.91
N LYS A 43 -5.68 14.68 -16.10
CA LYS A 43 -7.00 14.30 -16.65
C LYS A 43 -7.73 13.32 -15.72
N LEU A 44 -7.07 12.22 -15.31
CA LEU A 44 -7.62 11.25 -14.37
C LEU A 44 -7.99 11.90 -13.03
N SER A 45 -7.12 12.74 -12.48
CA SER A 45 -7.34 13.43 -11.21
C SER A 45 -8.54 14.37 -11.28
N ASN A 46 -8.63 15.17 -12.34
CA ASN A 46 -9.74 16.11 -12.55
C ASN A 46 -11.07 15.39 -12.77
N TYR A 47 -11.06 14.31 -13.55
CA TYR A 47 -12.25 13.47 -13.74
C TYR A 47 -12.71 12.81 -12.44
N SER A 48 -11.76 12.26 -11.66
CA SER A 48 -12.05 11.64 -10.37
C SER A 48 -12.64 12.63 -9.35
N LYS A 49 -12.20 13.90 -9.40
CA LYS A 49 -12.79 14.99 -8.60
C LYS A 49 -14.19 15.34 -9.08
N SER A 50 -14.42 15.41 -10.39
CA SER A 50 -15.74 15.80 -10.95
C SER A 50 -16.83 14.76 -10.64
N ILE A 51 -16.48 13.48 -10.57
CA ILE A 51 -17.41 12.40 -10.17
C ILE A 51 -17.49 12.18 -8.66
N GLY A 52 -16.83 13.02 -7.85
CA GLY A 52 -16.90 12.99 -6.38
C GLY A 52 -16.16 11.83 -5.71
N LEU A 53 -15.27 11.13 -6.44
CA LEU A 53 -14.39 10.12 -5.85
C LEU A 53 -13.20 10.74 -5.09
N LEU A 54 -12.76 11.93 -5.52
CA LEU A 54 -11.76 12.74 -4.83
C LEU A 54 -12.42 14.00 -4.24
N ASP A 55 -12.71 13.97 -2.93
CA ASP A 55 -13.41 15.05 -2.21
C ASP A 55 -12.45 16.13 -1.67
N LYS A 56 -11.13 15.93 -1.79
CA LYS A 56 -10.10 16.89 -1.37
C LYS A 56 -9.00 16.99 -2.42
N GLY A 57 -8.55 18.21 -2.69
CA GLY A 57 -7.30 18.46 -3.42
C GLY A 57 -6.14 17.68 -2.78
N ALA A 58 -5.04 17.53 -3.51
CA ALA A 58 -3.82 16.80 -3.13
C ALA A 58 -3.61 16.85 -1.61
N THR A 59 -4.10 15.85 -0.89
CA THR A 59 -3.93 15.79 0.55
C THR A 59 -2.61 15.07 0.73
N ASP A 60 -1.55 15.78 0.37
CA ASP A 60 -0.19 15.44 0.80
C ASP A 60 -0.03 15.95 2.24
N ASP A 61 -0.87 15.42 3.14
CA ASP A 61 -0.88 15.77 4.56
C ASP A 61 0.27 15.08 5.33
N GLY A 62 1.27 14.55 4.62
CA GLY A 62 2.38 13.77 5.18
C GLY A 62 1.96 12.45 5.83
N ARG A 63 0.67 12.16 5.98
CA ARG A 63 0.16 10.98 6.68
C ARG A 63 0.52 9.69 5.97
N TRP A 64 0.60 9.73 4.64
CA TRP A 64 1.02 8.58 3.85
C TRP A 64 2.51 8.31 3.96
N ASP A 65 3.33 9.36 3.94
CA ASP A 65 4.77 9.23 4.18
C ASP A 65 5.04 8.75 5.60
N GLN A 66 4.31 9.28 6.58
CA GLN A 66 4.34 8.80 7.95
C GLN A 66 3.98 7.31 8.03
N ARG A 67 2.88 6.87 7.40
CA ARG A 67 2.50 5.44 7.35
C ARG A 67 3.56 4.58 6.67
N LYS A 68 4.20 5.09 5.61
CA LYS A 68 5.26 4.41 4.88
C LYS A 68 6.50 4.24 5.78
N LEU A 69 6.89 5.30 6.49
CA LEU A 69 7.97 5.26 7.48
C LEU A 69 7.66 4.32 8.64
N GLU A 70 6.45 4.39 9.21
CA GLU A 70 6.00 3.49 10.28
C GLU A 70 6.02 2.02 9.85
N THR A 71 5.59 1.74 8.61
CA THR A 71 5.63 0.39 8.03
C THR A 71 7.08 -0.07 7.88
N LYS A 72 7.96 0.79 7.37
CA LYS A 72 9.41 0.49 7.24
C LYS A 72 10.06 0.23 8.60
N HIS A 73 9.75 1.02 9.62
CA HIS A 73 10.24 0.82 10.99
C HIS A 73 9.73 -0.48 11.60
N ARG A 74 8.45 -0.80 11.39
CA ARG A 74 7.87 -2.07 11.84
C ARG A 74 8.53 -3.27 11.19
N HIS A 75 8.73 -3.24 9.87
CA HIS A 75 9.44 -4.29 9.14
C HIS A 75 10.85 -4.47 9.69
N LYS A 76 11.64 -3.40 9.83
CA LYS A 76 12.99 -3.48 10.42
C LYS A 76 12.98 -4.12 11.81
N LYS A 77 12.06 -3.70 12.69
CA LYS A 77 11.95 -4.23 14.05
C LYS A 77 11.57 -5.72 14.05
N ASP A 78 10.64 -6.12 13.19
CA ASP A 78 10.21 -7.51 13.07
C ASP A 78 11.33 -8.36 12.45
N THR A 79 12.04 -7.87 11.43
CA THR A 79 13.21 -8.53 10.83
C THR A 79 14.30 -8.82 11.87
N ILE A 80 14.67 -7.85 12.71
CA ILE A 80 15.67 -8.07 13.79
C ILE A 80 15.23 -9.20 14.74
N LYS A 81 13.94 -9.26 15.08
CA LYS A 81 13.39 -10.35 15.91
C LYS A 81 13.44 -11.69 15.20
N ILE A 82 13.09 -11.72 13.91
CA ILE A 82 13.13 -12.94 13.08
C ILE A 82 14.56 -13.46 13.03
N ILE A 83 15.55 -12.61 12.75
CA ILE A 83 16.99 -12.96 12.74
C ILE A 83 17.40 -13.57 14.07
N LYS A 84 17.09 -12.89 15.19
CA LYS A 84 17.45 -13.38 16.53
C LYS A 84 16.86 -14.75 16.82
N LEU A 85 15.58 -14.96 16.50
CA LEU A 85 14.91 -16.23 16.74
C LEU A 85 15.38 -17.33 15.78
N ALA A 86 15.69 -16.99 14.54
CA ALA A 86 16.25 -17.92 13.56
C ALA A 86 17.62 -18.45 14.03
N TYR A 87 18.50 -17.57 14.51
CA TYR A 87 19.78 -17.96 15.12
C TYR A 87 19.63 -18.84 16.37
N GLN A 88 18.52 -18.70 17.10
CA GLN A 88 18.18 -19.57 18.23
C GLN A 88 17.61 -20.92 17.79
N GLY A 89 17.50 -21.19 16.49
CA GLY A 89 17.00 -22.45 15.94
C GLY A 89 15.47 -22.57 15.93
N TYR A 90 14.73 -21.47 16.09
CA TYR A 90 13.27 -21.52 16.00
C TYR A 90 12.81 -21.73 14.55
N SER A 91 11.75 -22.53 14.39
CA SER A 91 11.08 -22.72 13.11
C SER A 91 10.29 -21.49 12.70
N ARG A 92 9.93 -21.41 11.42
CA ARG A 92 9.14 -20.31 10.89
C ARG A 92 7.79 -20.11 11.59
N GLU A 93 7.13 -21.21 11.99
CA GLU A 93 5.85 -21.16 12.72
C GLU A 93 6.03 -20.67 14.16
N GLU A 94 7.08 -21.13 14.84
CA GLU A 94 7.41 -20.69 16.20
C GLU A 94 7.74 -19.19 16.22
N ILE A 95 8.50 -18.72 15.22
CA ILE A 95 8.80 -17.31 15.03
C ILE A 95 7.52 -16.51 14.83
N ALA A 96 6.67 -16.92 13.88
CA ALA A 96 5.40 -16.25 13.57
C ALA A 96 4.51 -16.10 14.82
N ASN A 97 4.38 -17.17 15.60
CA ASN A 97 3.62 -17.18 16.85
C ASN A 97 4.23 -16.22 17.90
N LYS A 98 5.56 -16.24 18.09
CA LYS A 98 6.24 -15.36 19.06
C LYS A 98 6.13 -13.88 18.70
N ILE A 99 6.20 -13.53 17.42
CA ILE A 99 6.07 -12.13 16.98
C ILE A 99 4.62 -11.72 16.70
N LYS A 100 3.65 -12.62 16.90
CA LYS A 100 2.22 -12.42 16.61
C LYS A 100 1.96 -11.95 15.18
N ARG A 101 2.56 -12.65 14.21
CA ARG A 101 2.41 -12.40 12.77
C ARG A 101 2.04 -13.68 12.03
N SER A 102 1.62 -13.55 10.78
CA SER A 102 1.40 -14.72 9.92
C SER A 102 2.71 -15.37 9.48
N LYS A 103 2.66 -16.69 9.23
CA LYS A 103 3.77 -17.46 8.67
C LYS A 103 4.25 -16.88 7.34
N ASP A 104 3.32 -16.44 6.50
CA ASP A 104 3.63 -15.84 5.19
C ASP A 104 4.36 -14.51 5.31
N TYR A 105 3.99 -13.69 6.30
CA TYR A 105 4.70 -12.44 6.58
C TYR A 105 6.15 -12.72 6.98
N VAL A 106 6.38 -13.72 7.84
CA VAL A 106 7.75 -14.14 8.21
C VAL A 106 8.49 -14.72 7.01
N SER A 107 7.86 -15.55 6.18
CA SER A 107 8.45 -16.07 4.93
C SER A 107 8.89 -14.93 4.01
N LYS A 108 8.04 -13.92 3.84
CA LYS A 108 8.33 -12.78 2.98
C LYS A 108 9.52 -11.98 3.50
N LEU A 109 9.54 -11.63 4.79
CA LEU A 109 10.67 -10.92 5.39
C LEU A 109 11.94 -11.75 5.38
N ALA A 110 11.86 -13.06 5.61
CA ALA A 110 13.03 -13.93 5.54
C ALA A 110 13.62 -13.96 4.13
N LYS A 111 12.80 -14.02 3.08
CA LYS A 111 13.26 -13.95 1.69
C LYS A 111 13.82 -12.57 1.34
N GLU A 112 13.16 -11.50 1.78
CA GLU A 112 13.56 -10.12 1.48
C GLU A 112 14.93 -9.76 2.09
N PHE A 113 15.24 -10.32 3.25
CA PHE A 113 16.48 -10.06 3.99
C PHE A 113 17.46 -11.24 4.00
N ASP A 114 17.25 -12.24 3.15
CA ASP A 114 18.06 -13.46 3.02
C ASP A 114 18.38 -14.15 4.37
N ILE A 115 17.35 -14.28 5.22
CA ILE A 115 17.46 -14.88 6.54
C ILE A 115 17.24 -16.39 6.42
N GLU A 116 18.27 -17.15 6.78
CA GLU A 116 18.17 -18.60 6.88
C GLU A 116 17.37 -18.97 8.14
N ILE A 117 16.16 -19.50 7.94
CA ILE A 117 15.31 -20.01 9.02
C ILE A 117 15.28 -21.52 8.89
N GLN A 118 15.48 -22.21 10.02
CA GLN A 118 15.35 -23.67 10.05
C GLN A 118 14.02 -24.10 9.44
N LYS A 119 14.15 -24.90 8.38
CA LYS A 119 13.05 -25.70 7.84
C LYS A 119 12.85 -26.86 8.83
N LYS A 120 12.16 -26.63 9.94
CA LYS A 120 11.46 -27.78 10.54
C LYS A 120 10.46 -28.28 9.50
#